data_AF-A0A1E7HVM8-F1
#
_entry.id   AF-A0A1E7HVM8-F1
#
_cell.length_a   1.000
_cell.length_b   1.000
_cell.length_c   1.000
_cell.angle_alpha   90.00
_cell.angle_beta   90.00
_cell.angle_gamma   90.00
#
_symmetry.space_group_name_H-M   'P 1'
#
loop_
_entity.id
_entity.type
_entity.pdbx_description
1 polymer ?
#
loop_
_entity_poly.entity_id
_entity_poly.type
_entity_poly.pdbx_seq_one_letter_code
_entity_poly.pdbx_strand_id
1 'polypeptide(L)'
;MSEPSEIVVVSKKELDEKDELIASLKAKAEKMKSDFARYKDRTQNEEEAIRRKTSGELARQLLNVADTLERAIYSYGKGEGAGDGDGDVGEWGCEVVDRMAEGTRSNMEMTYNQLLDASGITPITPSVGGRFNDELHTAIEVTHDPLLPDKTILSLVRNGYMLNDELIRPAEVIISKGGGEPAKEEVKTVEEKPKTMISRFLRRFGKGSLEEELMELKEREQKLEERARELVRNEETLRSAVNELDLREKEFKKMEEEWTKRKEEAEPAVIGLEQRKEALAAETSESKRQLSVINENYAEMSAKKDKIVVESIALSRYNKELSEEREKLSNEINEMEGGKEALNYELTTMDEKRTWNIEEQSRIEQKIVERGDELSMADRELQEAKKLVNAESEEIRGLVQRREVLAGEIEEAERELKLARENLDELKATKDKVAIESLA
;
A
#
# COMPACT_ATOMS: atom_id res chain seq x y z
N MET A 1 -30.70 31.81 22.83
CA MET A 1 -31.24 30.98 23.92
C MET A 1 -30.19 29.94 24.22
N SER A 2 -29.56 30.01 25.39
CA SER A 2 -28.53 29.05 25.81
C SER A 2 -29.25 27.88 26.46
N GLU A 3 -29.09 26.67 25.91
CA GLU A 3 -29.62 25.46 26.53
C GLU A 3 -28.96 25.23 27.90
N PRO A 4 -29.72 24.78 28.91
CA PRO A 4 -29.18 24.52 30.23
C PRO A 4 -28.28 23.28 30.16
N SER A 5 -27.05 23.41 30.65
CA SER A 5 -26.11 22.31 30.79
C SER A 5 -26.67 21.29 31.78
N GLU A 6 -26.91 20.08 31.30
CA GLU A 6 -27.35 18.94 32.09
C GLU A 6 -26.22 18.54 33.04
N ILE A 7 -26.37 18.86 34.33
CA ILE A 7 -25.38 18.54 35.37
C ILE A 7 -25.55 17.05 35.72
N VAL A 8 -24.76 16.20 35.08
CA VAL A 8 -24.66 14.78 35.41
C VAL A 8 -23.86 14.64 36.72
N VAL A 9 -24.55 14.29 37.81
CA VAL A 9 -23.92 13.97 39.10
C VAL A 9 -23.33 12.56 39.02
N VAL A 10 -22.07 12.46 38.60
CA VAL A 10 -21.31 11.20 38.58
C VAL A 10 -20.85 10.88 40.00
N SER A 11 -20.98 9.61 40.43
CA SER A 11 -20.54 9.21 41.76
C SER A 11 -19.00 9.27 41.86
N LYS A 12 -18.48 9.73 43.00
CA LYS A 12 -17.02 9.96 43.18
C LYS A 12 -16.17 8.71 42.92
N LYS A 13 -16.71 7.53 43.23
CA LYS A 13 -16.06 6.23 42.95
C LYS A 13 -15.91 5.93 41.45
N GLU A 14 -16.94 6.18 40.65
CA GLU A 14 -16.87 5.94 39.21
C GLU A 14 -15.90 6.89 38.51
N LEU A 15 -15.68 8.07 39.09
CA LEU A 15 -14.70 9.04 38.60
C LEU A 15 -13.27 8.55 38.87
N ASP A 16 -13.00 8.09 40.10
CA ASP A 16 -11.71 7.54 40.51
C ASP A 16 -11.33 6.28 39.69
N GLU A 17 -12.30 5.37 39.46
CA GLU A 17 -12.09 4.16 38.63
C GLU A 17 -11.78 4.51 37.15
N LYS A 18 -12.46 5.52 36.60
CA LYS A 18 -12.19 5.99 35.23
C LYS A 18 -10.83 6.68 35.14
N ASP A 19 -10.45 7.46 36.15
CA ASP A 19 -9.15 8.13 36.19
C ASP A 19 -7.99 7.12 36.30
N GLU A 20 -8.14 6.05 37.09
CA GLU A 20 -7.19 4.94 37.11
C GLU A 20 -7.10 4.22 35.75
N LEU A 21 -8.23 3.96 35.11
CA LEU A 21 -8.25 3.35 33.78
C LEU A 21 -7.56 4.24 32.74
N ILE A 22 -7.85 5.55 32.76
CA ILE A 22 -7.22 6.54 31.88
C ILE A 22 -5.71 6.61 32.14
N ALA A 23 -5.26 6.59 33.40
CA ALA A 23 -3.85 6.57 33.74
C ALA A 23 -3.16 5.29 33.22
N SER A 24 -3.80 4.12 33.37
CA SER A 24 -3.28 2.85 32.88
C SER A 24 -3.17 2.79 31.35
N LEU A 25 -4.16 3.34 30.64
CA LEU A 25 -4.17 3.41 29.17
C LEU A 25 -3.14 4.40 28.66
N LYS A 26 -2.98 5.55 29.31
CA LYS A 26 -1.92 6.51 29.00
C LYS A 26 -0.54 5.90 29.19
N ALA A 27 -0.31 5.18 30.29
CA ALA A 27 0.96 4.49 30.53
C ALA A 27 1.25 3.42 29.46
N LYS A 28 0.23 2.64 29.06
CA LYS A 28 0.36 1.68 27.95
C LYS A 28 0.65 2.37 26.61
N ALA A 29 -0.02 3.47 26.32
CA ALA A 29 0.19 4.24 25.09
C ALA A 29 1.62 4.82 25.02
N GLU A 30 2.11 5.40 26.11
CA GLU A 30 3.48 5.92 26.17
C GLU A 30 4.54 4.81 26.06
N LYS A 31 4.31 3.67 26.70
CA LYS A 31 5.17 2.49 26.52
C LYS A 31 5.18 2.02 25.06
N MET A 32 4.01 1.91 24.44
CA MET A 32 3.89 1.47 23.04
C MET A 32 4.57 2.45 22.08
N LYS A 33 4.48 3.77 22.33
CA LYS A 33 5.22 4.79 21.57
C LYS A 33 6.74 4.62 21.71
N SER A 34 7.23 4.41 22.94
CA SER A 34 8.66 4.19 23.18
C SER A 34 9.16 2.90 22.52
N ASP A 35 8.39 1.81 22.62
CA ASP A 35 8.73 0.53 22.01
C ASP A 35 8.74 0.65 20.47
N PHE A 36 7.81 1.40 19.90
CA PHE A 36 7.77 1.70 18.46
C PHE A 36 8.95 2.57 18.01
N ALA A 37 9.35 3.57 18.80
CA ALA A 37 10.53 4.39 18.49
C ALA A 37 11.81 3.55 18.47
N ARG A 38 11.99 2.66 19.47
CA ARG A 38 13.13 1.72 19.50
C ARG A 38 13.10 0.71 18.36
N TYR A 39 11.91 0.21 18.01
CA TYR A 39 11.75 -0.68 16.87
C TYR A 39 12.18 0.02 15.57
N LYS A 40 11.71 1.26 15.35
CA LYS A 40 12.06 2.04 14.16
C LYS A 40 13.57 2.28 14.07
N ASP A 41 14.21 2.69 15.16
CA ASP A 41 15.65 2.92 15.22
C ASP A 41 16.44 1.63 14.93
N ARG A 42 16.02 0.50 15.53
CA ARG A 42 16.61 -0.80 15.24
C ARG A 42 16.46 -1.20 13.77
N THR A 43 15.27 -1.08 13.20
CA THR A 43 15.02 -1.43 11.79
C THR A 43 15.83 -0.54 10.85
N GLN A 44 15.95 0.76 11.12
CA GLN A 44 16.78 1.65 10.32
C GLN A 44 18.26 1.23 10.36
N ASN A 45 18.78 0.92 11.55
CA ASN A 45 20.16 0.43 11.71
C ASN A 45 20.38 -0.93 11.03
N GLU A 46 19.42 -1.85 11.10
CA GLU A 46 19.46 -3.14 10.42
C GLU A 46 19.46 -2.96 8.89
N GLU A 47 18.60 -2.09 8.35
CA GLU A 47 18.57 -1.78 6.93
C GLU A 47 19.88 -1.15 6.44
N GLU A 48 20.46 -0.22 7.21
CA GLU A 48 21.76 0.37 6.88
C GLU A 48 22.87 -0.67 6.91
N ALA A 49 22.88 -1.57 7.90
CA ALA A 49 23.84 -2.65 7.98
C ALA A 49 23.72 -3.61 6.78
N ILE A 50 22.49 -3.95 6.38
CA ILE A 50 22.22 -4.77 5.19
C ILE A 50 22.68 -4.05 3.93
N ARG A 51 22.38 -2.75 3.78
CA ARG A 51 22.84 -1.93 2.64
C ARG A 51 24.36 -1.92 2.57
N ARG A 52 25.06 -1.61 3.68
CA ARG A 52 26.53 -1.61 3.73
C ARG A 52 27.12 -2.96 3.36
N LYS A 53 26.60 -4.04 3.93
CA LYS A 53 27.05 -5.40 3.64
C LYS A 53 26.85 -5.77 2.16
N THR A 54 25.68 -5.47 1.61
CA THR A 54 25.33 -5.76 0.21
C THR A 54 26.21 -4.96 -0.75
N SER A 55 26.39 -3.66 -0.49
CA SER A 55 27.31 -2.81 -1.26
C SER A 55 28.76 -3.31 -1.18
N GLY A 56 29.22 -3.76 -0.01
CA GLY A 56 30.54 -4.35 0.17
C GLY A 56 30.74 -5.66 -0.60
N GLU A 57 29.74 -6.53 -0.63
CA GLU A 57 29.79 -7.77 -1.43
C GLU A 57 29.85 -7.48 -2.94
N LEU A 58 29.04 -6.54 -3.42
CA LEU A 58 29.07 -6.10 -4.82
C LEU A 58 30.41 -5.45 -5.18
N ALA A 59 30.94 -4.56 -4.32
CA ALA A 59 32.24 -3.93 -4.51
C ALA A 59 33.35 -4.99 -4.65
N ARG A 60 33.38 -6.02 -3.78
CA ARG A 60 34.35 -7.13 -3.86
C ARG A 60 34.27 -7.90 -5.19
N GLN A 61 33.08 -8.08 -5.76
CA GLN A 61 32.93 -8.71 -7.07
C GLN A 61 33.48 -7.82 -8.20
N LEU A 62 33.24 -6.51 -8.11
CA LEU A 62 33.76 -5.52 -9.07
C LEU A 62 35.29 -5.39 -9.01
N LEU A 63 35.92 -5.66 -7.85
CA LEU A 63 37.38 -5.63 -7.73
C LEU A 63 38.08 -6.57 -8.72
N ASN A 64 37.48 -7.73 -9.04
CA ASN A 64 38.07 -8.63 -10.04
C ASN A 64 38.10 -7.99 -11.44
N VAL A 65 37.07 -7.21 -11.77
CA VAL A 65 37.00 -6.46 -13.04
C VAL A 65 38.03 -5.33 -13.02
N ALA A 66 38.11 -4.59 -11.92
CA ALA A 66 39.10 -3.52 -11.73
C ALA A 66 40.54 -4.07 -11.90
N ASP A 67 40.87 -5.22 -11.30
CA ASP A 67 42.17 -5.86 -11.44
C ASP A 67 42.45 -6.33 -12.88
N THR A 68 41.43 -6.85 -13.58
CA THR A 68 41.60 -7.23 -14.99
C THR A 68 41.86 -6.03 -15.89
N LEU A 69 41.19 -4.90 -15.63
CA LEU A 69 41.41 -3.65 -16.35
C LEU A 69 42.80 -3.08 -16.03
N GLU A 70 43.22 -3.08 -14.77
CA GLU A 70 44.55 -2.66 -14.35
C GLU A 70 45.65 -3.50 -15.03
N ARG A 71 45.48 -4.83 -15.04
CA ARG A 71 46.41 -5.73 -15.74
C ARG A 71 46.42 -5.46 -17.25
N ALA A 72 45.27 -5.16 -17.85
CA ALA A 72 45.19 -4.79 -19.26
C ALA A 72 45.94 -3.48 -19.52
N ILE A 73 45.71 -2.44 -18.71
CA ILE A 73 46.42 -1.15 -18.78
C ILE A 73 47.94 -1.36 -18.66
N TYR A 74 48.39 -2.16 -17.70
CA TYR A 74 49.81 -2.46 -17.51
C TYR A 74 50.42 -3.21 -18.71
N SER A 75 49.69 -4.18 -19.29
CA SER A 75 50.15 -4.92 -20.47
C SER A 75 50.30 -4.04 -21.72
N TYR A 76 49.44 -3.03 -21.89
CA TYR A 76 49.59 -2.05 -22.98
C TYR A 76 50.74 -1.06 -22.73
N GLY A 77 51.08 -0.76 -21.47
CA GLY A 77 52.24 0.05 -21.10
C GLY A 77 53.59 -0.66 -21.27
N LYS A 78 53.59 -2.00 -21.24
CA LYS A 78 54.70 -2.88 -21.60
C LYS A 78 54.46 -3.47 -22.99
N GLY A 79 54.49 -2.63 -24.02
CA GLY A 79 54.56 -3.14 -25.39
C GLY A 79 55.72 -4.14 -25.53
N GLU A 80 55.49 -5.26 -26.20
CA GLU A 80 56.52 -6.20 -26.67
C GLU A 80 57.47 -5.49 -27.67
N GLY A 81 58.32 -4.61 -27.14
CA GLY A 81 59.36 -3.88 -27.85
C GLY A 81 60.50 -3.41 -26.94
N ALA A 82 60.50 -3.83 -25.68
CA ALA A 82 61.62 -3.63 -24.75
C ALA A 82 62.06 -4.98 -24.19
N GLY A 83 62.59 -5.82 -25.08
CA GLY A 83 63.50 -6.86 -24.67
C GLY A 83 64.79 -6.19 -24.23
N ASP A 84 65.24 -6.46 -23.01
CA ASP A 84 66.63 -6.28 -22.59
C ASP A 84 67.49 -7.21 -23.46
N GLY A 85 67.84 -6.74 -24.65
CA GLY A 85 68.58 -7.47 -25.65
C GLY A 85 69.32 -6.46 -26.51
N ASP A 86 70.60 -6.30 -26.22
CA ASP A 86 71.59 -5.62 -27.04
C ASP A 86 71.48 -6.16 -28.49
N GLY A 87 70.78 -5.42 -29.35
CA GLY A 87 70.32 -5.95 -30.63
C GLY A 87 69.54 -4.92 -31.43
N ASP A 88 70.27 -4.19 -32.25
CA ASP A 88 69.83 -3.40 -33.41
C ASP A 88 68.70 -4.09 -34.21
N VAL A 89 67.44 -3.81 -33.87
CA VAL A 89 66.27 -4.18 -34.67
C VAL A 89 65.17 -3.10 -34.55
N GLY A 90 65.07 -2.27 -35.58
CA GLY A 90 63.78 -1.90 -36.15
C GLY A 90 63.10 -0.64 -35.60
N GLU A 91 63.57 0.51 -36.08
CA GLU A 91 62.83 1.79 -36.20
C GLU A 91 61.62 1.66 -37.15
N TRP A 92 60.75 0.66 -36.95
CA TRP A 92 59.57 0.35 -37.78
C TRP A 92 58.30 0.24 -36.92
N GLY A 93 58.20 1.03 -35.85
CA GLY A 93 56.94 1.27 -35.16
C GLY A 93 56.06 2.17 -36.02
N CYS A 94 54.92 1.68 -36.49
CA CYS A 94 53.92 2.55 -37.12
C CYS A 94 53.41 3.53 -36.06
N GLU A 95 53.74 4.82 -36.18
CA GLU A 95 53.29 5.90 -35.28
C GLU A 95 51.76 5.92 -35.07
N VAL A 96 51.01 5.40 -36.04
CA VAL A 96 49.55 5.20 -35.98
C VAL A 96 49.17 4.10 -34.98
N VAL A 97 49.93 3.01 -34.90
CA VAL A 97 49.74 1.90 -33.96
C VAL A 97 50.09 2.35 -32.55
N ASP A 98 51.15 3.13 -32.37
CA ASP A 98 51.53 3.68 -31.06
C ASP A 98 50.48 4.66 -30.55
N ARG A 99 50.01 5.61 -31.38
CA ARG A 99 48.89 6.49 -31.01
C ARG A 99 47.60 5.74 -30.71
N MET A 100 47.31 4.65 -31.44
CA MET A 100 46.13 3.84 -31.19
C MET A 100 46.27 3.06 -29.88
N ALA A 101 47.47 2.56 -29.56
CA ALA A 101 47.76 1.90 -28.28
C ALA A 101 47.65 2.88 -27.11
N GLU A 102 48.19 4.09 -27.23
CA GLU A 102 48.05 5.16 -26.23
C GLU A 102 46.60 5.60 -26.05
N GLY A 103 45.85 5.79 -27.14
CA GLY A 103 44.43 6.14 -27.08
C GLY A 103 43.59 5.04 -26.43
N THR A 104 43.90 3.77 -26.73
CA THR A 104 43.23 2.63 -26.10
C THR A 104 43.56 2.55 -24.61
N ARG A 105 44.83 2.73 -24.24
CA ARG A 105 45.27 2.77 -22.84
C ARG A 105 44.59 3.88 -22.05
N SER A 106 44.57 5.11 -22.59
CA SER A 106 43.91 6.26 -21.97
C SER A 106 42.42 6.02 -21.77
N ASN A 107 41.74 5.42 -22.76
CA ASN A 107 40.34 5.03 -22.62
C ASN A 107 40.13 3.98 -21.52
N MET A 108 41.03 2.99 -21.39
CA MET A 108 40.95 2.00 -20.32
C MET A 108 41.19 2.63 -18.94
N GLU A 109 42.18 3.52 -18.80
CA GLU A 109 42.45 4.26 -17.56
C GLU A 109 41.24 5.13 -17.17
N MET A 110 40.64 5.83 -18.12
CA MET A 110 39.41 6.60 -17.90
C MET A 110 38.25 5.70 -17.44
N THR A 111 38.06 4.56 -18.10
CA THR A 111 36.99 3.61 -17.76
C THR A 111 37.21 3.01 -16.37
N TYR A 112 38.45 2.70 -16.01
CA TYR A 112 38.84 2.22 -14.69
C TYR A 112 38.51 3.25 -13.61
N ASN A 113 38.92 4.51 -13.79
CA ASN A 113 38.64 5.58 -12.83
C ASN A 113 37.13 5.84 -12.71
N GLN A 114 36.39 5.85 -13.82
CA GLN A 114 34.92 5.99 -13.81
C GLN A 114 34.23 4.84 -13.05
N LEU A 115 34.72 3.61 -13.20
CA LEU A 115 34.20 2.45 -12.47
C LEU A 115 34.40 2.61 -10.95
N LEU A 116 35.59 3.03 -10.53
CA LEU A 116 35.92 3.26 -9.12
C LEU A 116 35.09 4.41 -8.53
N ASP A 117 35.02 5.54 -9.22
CA ASP A 117 34.24 6.71 -8.80
C ASP A 117 32.75 6.40 -8.68
N ALA A 118 32.19 5.71 -9.68
CA ALA A 118 30.76 5.34 -9.67
C ALA A 118 30.40 4.34 -8.56
N SER A 119 31.36 3.53 -8.12
CA SER A 119 31.18 2.55 -7.05
C SER A 119 31.58 3.05 -5.67
N GLY A 120 32.13 4.27 -5.55
CA GLY A 120 32.63 4.84 -4.29
C GLY A 120 33.84 4.08 -3.74
N ILE A 121 34.61 3.44 -4.63
CA ILE A 121 35.80 2.67 -4.27
C ILE A 121 37.04 3.54 -4.43
N THR A 122 37.86 3.63 -3.39
CA THR A 122 39.13 4.34 -3.42
C THR A 122 40.30 3.35 -3.43
N PRO A 123 41.25 3.46 -4.38
CA PRO A 123 42.41 2.57 -4.43
C PRO A 123 43.45 2.95 -3.37
N ILE A 124 44.08 1.93 -2.78
CA ILE A 124 45.24 2.05 -1.89
C ILE A 124 46.48 1.67 -2.70
N THR A 125 47.26 2.68 -3.07
CA THR A 125 48.49 2.56 -3.88
C THR A 125 49.70 3.05 -3.07
N PRO A 126 50.28 2.21 -2.18
CA PRO A 126 51.42 2.63 -1.39
C PRO A 126 52.64 2.87 -2.29
N SER A 127 53.38 3.94 -1.99
CA SER A 127 54.61 4.27 -2.70
C SER A 127 55.74 3.31 -2.36
N VAL A 128 56.56 2.99 -3.35
CA VAL A 128 57.85 2.32 -3.16
C VAL A 128 58.72 3.19 -2.25
N GLY A 129 59.34 2.58 -1.24
CA GLY A 129 60.08 3.26 -0.18
C GLY A 129 59.22 3.76 1.00
N GLY A 130 57.89 3.64 0.92
CA GLY A 130 56.98 3.96 2.01
C GLY A 130 57.07 2.98 3.19
N ARG A 131 56.50 3.36 4.34
CA ARG A 131 56.38 2.45 5.50
C ARG A 131 55.17 1.53 5.37
N PHE A 132 55.37 0.27 5.71
CA PHE A 132 54.28 -0.72 5.81
C PHE A 132 53.30 -0.37 6.94
N ASN A 133 52.00 -0.52 6.68
CA ASN A 133 50.94 -0.34 7.66
C ASN A 133 50.11 -1.64 7.73
N ASP A 134 50.11 -2.28 8.90
CA ASP A 134 49.40 -3.55 9.15
C ASP A 134 47.87 -3.43 8.92
N GLU A 135 47.29 -2.23 9.04
CA GLU A 135 45.85 -2.00 8.85
C GLU A 135 45.45 -1.90 7.37
N LEU A 136 46.35 -1.47 6.49
CA LEU A 136 46.04 -1.16 5.09
C LEU A 136 46.73 -2.10 4.09
N HIS A 137 47.79 -2.77 4.51
CA HIS A 137 48.67 -3.54 3.63
C HIS A 137 48.84 -4.99 4.13
N THR A 138 48.97 -5.92 3.20
CA THR A 138 49.33 -7.32 3.44
C THR A 138 50.69 -7.59 2.79
N ALA A 139 51.67 -8.00 3.60
CA ALA A 139 52.97 -8.41 3.09
C ALA A 139 52.89 -9.84 2.53
N ILE A 140 53.02 -10.00 1.22
CA ILE A 140 53.03 -11.33 0.58
C ILE A 140 54.42 -11.94 0.62
N GLU A 141 55.44 -11.11 0.43
CA GLU A 141 56.83 -11.54 0.39
C GLU A 141 57.71 -10.59 1.20
N VAL A 142 58.72 -11.18 1.83
CA VAL A 142 59.68 -10.45 2.65
C VAL A 142 61.06 -10.70 2.06
N THR A 143 61.65 -9.66 1.46
CA THR A 143 62.95 -9.72 0.80
C THR A 143 64.01 -9.06 1.67
N HIS A 144 65.19 -9.66 1.76
CA HIS A 144 66.31 -9.05 2.48
C HIS A 144 66.95 -7.97 1.64
N ASP A 145 66.92 -6.72 2.12
CA ASP A 145 67.66 -5.61 1.53
C ASP A 145 68.43 -4.87 2.64
N PRO A 146 69.77 -4.90 2.63
CA PRO A 146 70.59 -4.28 3.67
C PRO A 146 70.62 -2.75 3.60
N LEU A 147 70.16 -2.14 2.50
CA LEU A 147 70.17 -0.69 2.29
C LEU A 147 68.91 0.01 2.80
N LEU A 148 67.82 -0.74 3.00
CA LEU A 148 66.53 -0.19 3.39
C LEU A 148 66.14 -0.61 4.82
N PRO A 149 65.47 0.26 5.59
CA PRO A 149 64.97 -0.08 6.92
C PRO A 149 63.97 -1.24 6.91
N ASP A 150 63.74 -1.86 8.06
CA ASP A 150 62.79 -2.95 8.22
C ASP A 150 61.35 -2.44 7.99
N LYS A 151 60.51 -3.29 7.38
CA LYS A 151 59.12 -2.95 7.01
C LYS A 151 58.99 -1.77 6.02
N THR A 152 59.95 -1.58 5.13
CA THR A 152 59.83 -0.65 4.00
C THR A 152 59.23 -1.37 2.79
N ILE A 153 58.31 -0.71 2.09
CA ILE A 153 57.63 -1.26 0.91
C ILE A 153 58.59 -1.21 -0.28
N LEU A 154 58.91 -2.37 -0.85
CA LEU A 154 59.80 -2.52 -2.00
C LEU A 154 59.03 -2.45 -3.33
N SER A 155 57.87 -3.10 -3.39
CA SER A 155 57.02 -3.09 -4.56
C SER A 155 55.57 -3.39 -4.21
N LEU A 156 54.66 -2.89 -5.04
CA LEU A 156 53.24 -3.17 -5.00
C LEU A 156 52.94 -4.33 -5.95
N VAL A 157 52.40 -5.42 -5.41
CA VAL A 157 52.01 -6.61 -6.18
C VAL A 157 50.58 -6.44 -6.70
N ARG A 158 49.70 -5.90 -5.84
CA ARG A 158 48.29 -5.70 -6.15
C ARG A 158 47.73 -4.54 -5.33
N ASN A 159 46.96 -3.67 -5.96
CA ASN A 159 46.33 -2.54 -5.28
C ASN A 159 45.37 -3.00 -4.18
N GLY A 160 45.34 -2.24 -3.08
CA GLY A 160 44.28 -2.33 -2.09
C GLY A 160 43.09 -1.47 -2.49
N TYR A 161 41.96 -1.65 -1.83
CA TYR A 161 40.76 -0.86 -2.07
C TYR A 161 39.97 -0.62 -0.78
N MET A 162 39.37 0.56 -0.69
CA MET A 162 38.44 0.97 0.36
C MET A 162 37.09 1.33 -0.26
N LEU A 163 36.00 1.10 0.47
CA LEU A 163 34.65 1.50 0.10
C LEU A 163 34.11 2.44 1.18
N ASN A 164 33.88 3.70 0.86
CA ASN A 164 33.37 4.70 1.83
C ASN A 164 34.11 4.64 3.19
N ASP A 165 35.44 4.63 3.15
CA ASP A 165 36.36 4.53 4.29
C ASP A 165 36.45 3.17 5.00
N GLU A 166 35.71 2.15 4.55
CA GLU A 166 35.84 0.77 5.04
C GLU A 166 36.80 -0.05 4.17
N LEU A 167 37.77 -0.71 4.78
CA LEU A 167 38.73 -1.56 4.07
C LEU A 167 38.02 -2.80 3.49
N ILE A 168 37.95 -2.89 2.16
CA ILE A 168 37.38 -4.06 1.47
C ILE A 168 38.46 -5.06 1.05
N ARG A 169 39.67 -4.58 0.75
CA ARG A 169 40.84 -5.39 0.44
C ARG A 169 42.14 -4.63 0.75
N PRO A 170 43.06 -5.17 1.55
CA PRO A 170 44.37 -4.55 1.77
C PRO A 170 45.25 -4.60 0.51
N ALA A 171 46.19 -3.67 0.39
CA ALA A 171 47.17 -3.67 -0.70
C ALA A 171 48.23 -4.75 -0.47
N GLU A 172 48.52 -5.54 -1.48
CA GLU A 172 49.49 -6.63 -1.40
C GLU A 172 50.87 -6.11 -1.80
N VAL A 173 51.83 -6.18 -0.88
CA VAL A 173 53.16 -5.57 -1.06
C VAL A 173 54.29 -6.54 -0.72
N ILE A 174 55.46 -6.29 -1.31
CA ILE A 174 56.72 -6.90 -0.91
C ILE A 174 57.43 -5.94 0.04
N ILE A 175 57.89 -6.43 1.18
CA ILE A 175 58.57 -5.60 2.18
C ILE A 175 60.03 -5.99 2.37
N SER A 176 60.85 -5.03 2.77
CA SER A 176 62.23 -5.27 3.18
C SER A 176 62.29 -5.83 4.60
N LYS A 177 63.24 -6.73 4.79
CA LYS A 177 63.72 -7.15 6.11
C LYS A 177 65.20 -6.85 6.21
N GLY A 178 65.57 -5.68 6.72
CA GLY A 178 66.96 -5.21 6.75
C GLY A 178 67.15 -3.97 7.63
N GLY A 179 68.37 -3.79 8.17
CA GLY A 179 68.70 -2.79 9.18
C GLY A 179 69.81 -1.84 8.75
N GLY A 180 69.47 -0.84 7.95
CA GLY A 180 70.33 0.32 7.70
C GLY A 180 70.06 1.44 8.71
N GLU A 181 71.04 1.76 9.57
CA GLU A 181 71.05 3.03 10.32
C GLU A 181 71.33 4.20 9.36
N PRO A 182 70.63 5.35 9.46
CA PRO A 182 70.91 6.50 8.60
C PRO A 182 72.22 7.18 9.06
N ALA A 183 73.26 7.12 8.22
CA ALA A 183 74.52 7.82 8.43
C ALA A 183 74.35 9.34 8.24
N LYS A 184 74.73 10.11 9.27
CA LYS A 184 74.95 11.57 9.19
C LYS A 184 76.34 11.82 8.60
N GLU A 185 76.43 12.68 7.59
CA GLU A 185 77.71 13.13 7.01
C GLU A 185 78.41 14.16 7.92
N GLU A 186 79.68 13.89 8.26
CA GLU A 186 80.65 14.90 8.72
C GLU A 186 81.81 14.98 7.73
N VAL A 187 82.04 16.17 7.18
CA VAL A 187 83.16 16.51 6.28
C VAL A 187 84.40 16.86 7.12
N LYS A 188 85.53 16.20 6.86
CA LYS A 188 86.86 16.63 7.34
C LYS A 188 87.74 17.04 6.16
N THR A 189 88.16 18.30 6.15
CA THR A 189 89.21 18.86 5.30
C THR A 189 90.59 18.58 5.92
N VAL A 190 91.56 18.21 5.09
CA VAL A 190 92.99 18.10 5.47
C VAL A 190 93.79 19.07 4.61
N GLU A 191 94.46 20.03 5.25
CA GLU A 191 95.51 20.86 4.66
C GLU A 191 96.89 20.25 4.96
N GLU A 192 97.80 20.21 3.97
CA GLU A 192 99.23 20.04 4.21
C GLU A 192 100.06 21.12 3.49
N LYS A 193 101.02 21.70 4.22
CA LYS A 193 102.03 22.67 3.75
C LYS A 193 103.26 21.96 3.15
N PRO A 194 103.95 22.54 2.15
CA PRO A 194 105.17 21.94 1.59
C PRO A 194 106.43 22.33 2.38
N LYS A 195 107.35 21.36 2.53
CA LYS A 195 108.70 21.55 3.09
C LYS A 195 109.64 22.15 2.04
N THR A 196 110.34 23.18 2.49
CA THR A 196 111.55 23.79 1.94
C THR A 196 112.64 22.79 1.60
N MET A 197 113.25 22.92 0.41
CA MET A 197 114.61 22.46 0.13
C MET A 197 115.36 23.48 -0.71
N ILE A 198 116.05 24.40 -0.02
CA ILE A 198 117.09 25.29 -0.56
C ILE A 198 118.44 24.55 -0.73
N SER A 199 118.47 23.23 -0.57
CA SER A 199 119.71 22.44 -0.69
C SER A 199 119.83 21.79 -2.07
N ARG A 200 120.06 22.60 -3.10
CA ARG A 200 120.71 22.18 -4.37
C ARG A 200 121.29 23.33 -5.20
N PHE A 201 121.25 24.57 -4.69
CA PHE A 201 121.51 25.79 -5.46
C PHE A 201 122.99 26.13 -5.72
N LEU A 202 123.97 25.25 -5.47
CA LEU A 202 125.38 25.62 -5.55
C LEU A 202 126.29 24.67 -6.34
N ARG A 203 125.80 24.11 -7.45
CA ARG A 203 126.73 23.49 -8.43
C ARG A 203 126.17 23.33 -9.85
N ARG A 204 125.86 24.42 -10.58
CA ARG A 204 125.86 24.39 -12.07
C ARG A 204 125.71 25.75 -12.76
N PHE A 205 126.63 26.70 -12.51
CA PHE A 205 126.87 27.76 -13.50
C PHE A 205 127.73 27.18 -14.63
N GLY A 206 127.08 26.57 -15.62
CA GLY A 206 127.68 26.09 -16.85
C GLY A 206 126.75 26.42 -18.02
N LYS A 207 127.29 27.08 -19.06
CA LYS A 207 126.61 27.68 -20.21
C LYS A 207 125.61 26.81 -21.01
N GLY A 208 125.38 25.55 -20.64
CA GLY A 208 124.37 24.68 -21.24
C GLY A 208 123.02 24.62 -20.49
N SER A 209 122.90 25.10 -19.25
CA SER A 209 121.60 25.05 -18.52
C SER A 209 120.66 26.22 -18.83
N LEU A 210 121.18 27.32 -19.38
CA LEU A 210 120.36 28.46 -19.81
C LEU A 210 119.60 28.17 -21.10
N GLU A 211 120.08 27.28 -21.96
CA GLU A 211 119.39 26.87 -23.19
C GLU A 211 118.24 25.89 -22.92
N GLU A 212 118.40 24.99 -21.94
CA GLU A 212 117.34 24.10 -21.44
C GLU A 212 116.20 24.90 -20.78
N GLU A 213 116.53 25.84 -19.89
CA GLU A 213 115.54 26.72 -19.26
C GLU A 213 114.82 27.61 -20.28
N LEU A 214 115.52 28.09 -21.32
CA LEU A 214 114.91 28.87 -22.39
C LEU A 214 113.92 28.04 -23.23
N MET A 215 114.22 26.76 -23.47
CA MET A 215 113.31 25.84 -24.16
C MET A 215 112.10 25.48 -23.31
N GLU A 216 112.28 25.21 -22.02
CA GLU A 216 111.16 24.97 -21.09
C GLU A 216 110.26 26.21 -20.94
N LEU A 217 110.85 27.41 -20.93
CA LEU A 217 110.08 28.65 -20.88
C LEU A 217 109.29 28.87 -22.17
N LYS A 218 109.87 28.60 -23.35
CA LYS A 218 109.14 28.64 -24.63
C LYS A 218 108.01 27.62 -24.70
N GLU A 219 108.22 26.41 -24.18
CA GLU A 219 107.16 25.39 -24.13
C GLU A 219 106.04 25.78 -23.16
N ARG A 220 106.37 26.39 -22.02
CA ARG A 220 105.38 26.96 -21.09
C ARG A 220 104.64 28.14 -21.70
N GLU A 221 105.32 29.01 -22.44
CA GLU A 221 104.73 30.14 -23.15
C GLU A 221 103.72 29.63 -24.20
N GLN A 222 104.09 28.62 -25.00
CA GLN A 222 103.17 27.98 -25.95
C GLN A 222 101.95 27.34 -25.27
N LYS A 223 102.13 26.62 -24.15
CA LYS A 223 101.02 26.05 -23.38
C LYS A 223 100.11 27.12 -22.79
N LEU A 224 100.67 28.25 -22.36
CA LEU A 224 99.88 29.39 -21.87
C LEU A 224 99.13 30.09 -23.00
N GLU A 225 99.74 30.24 -24.17
CA GLU A 225 99.06 30.77 -25.37
C GLU A 225 97.95 29.85 -25.88
N GLU A 226 98.14 28.53 -25.80
CA GLU A 226 97.10 27.55 -26.14
C GLU A 226 95.94 27.62 -25.14
N ARG A 227 96.21 27.67 -23.84
CA ARG A 227 95.20 27.84 -22.79
C ARG A 227 94.48 29.18 -22.89
N ALA A 228 95.18 30.26 -23.27
CA ALA A 228 94.56 31.55 -23.52
C ALA A 228 93.60 31.48 -24.72
N ARG A 229 93.98 30.78 -25.81
CA ARG A 229 93.10 30.53 -26.96
C ARG A 229 91.88 29.69 -26.61
N GLU A 230 92.02 28.69 -25.75
CA GLU A 230 90.90 27.90 -25.25
C GLU A 230 89.93 28.74 -24.41
N LEU A 231 90.46 29.59 -23.52
CA LEU A 231 89.62 30.49 -22.70
C LEU A 231 88.82 31.46 -23.56
N VAL A 232 89.41 32.00 -24.63
CA VAL A 232 88.69 32.87 -25.58
C VAL A 232 87.58 32.11 -26.31
N ARG A 233 87.84 30.88 -26.78
CA ARG A 233 86.79 30.04 -27.38
C ARG A 233 85.67 29.72 -26.39
N ASN A 234 86.02 29.40 -25.15
CA ASN A 234 85.03 29.13 -24.11
C ASN A 234 84.19 30.39 -23.79
N GLU A 235 84.82 31.56 -23.74
CA GLU A 235 84.11 32.83 -23.56
C GLU A 235 83.12 33.09 -24.72
N GLU A 236 83.52 32.82 -25.96
CA GLU A 236 82.63 32.92 -27.13
C GLU A 236 81.44 31.96 -27.03
N THR A 237 81.65 30.70 -26.63
CA THR A 237 80.56 29.73 -26.44
C THR A 237 79.60 30.13 -25.32
N LEU A 238 80.12 30.68 -24.22
CA LEU A 238 79.31 31.19 -23.12
C LEU A 238 78.49 32.41 -23.56
N ARG A 239 79.09 33.33 -24.34
CA ARG A 239 78.37 34.48 -24.90
C ARG A 239 77.25 34.04 -25.85
N SER A 240 77.48 33.03 -26.70
CA SER A 240 76.40 32.49 -27.55
C SER A 240 75.29 31.82 -26.74
N ALA A 241 75.64 31.07 -25.69
CA ALA A 241 74.66 30.44 -24.82
C ALA A 241 73.82 31.47 -24.05
N VAL A 242 74.44 32.54 -23.55
CA VAL A 242 73.72 33.66 -22.90
C VAL A 242 72.75 34.33 -23.88
N ASN A 243 73.18 34.61 -25.12
CA ASN A 243 72.31 35.19 -26.14
C ASN A 243 71.13 34.27 -26.50
N GLU A 244 71.34 32.95 -26.51
CA GLU A 244 70.27 31.99 -26.75
C GLU A 244 69.26 31.96 -25.59
N LEU A 245 69.75 32.00 -24.34
CA LEU A 245 68.89 32.09 -23.16
C LEU A 245 68.07 33.39 -23.13
N ASP A 246 68.67 34.52 -23.50
CA ASP A 246 67.96 35.80 -23.62
C ASP A 246 66.86 35.75 -24.70
N LEU A 247 67.09 35.00 -25.79
CA LEU A 247 66.09 34.82 -26.83
C LEU A 247 64.92 33.97 -26.33
N ARG A 248 65.23 32.86 -25.65
CA ARG A 248 64.22 31.98 -25.04
C ARG A 248 63.42 32.72 -23.97
N GLU A 249 64.05 33.54 -23.14
CA GLU A 249 63.35 34.36 -22.14
C GLU A 249 62.32 35.30 -22.80
N LYS A 250 62.66 35.90 -23.94
CA LYS A 250 61.72 36.73 -24.71
C LYS A 250 60.58 35.92 -25.31
N GLU A 251 60.85 34.71 -25.80
CA GLU A 251 59.82 33.80 -26.29
C GLU A 251 58.87 33.36 -25.17
N PHE A 252 59.40 33.00 -24.00
CA PHE A 252 58.61 32.67 -22.82
C PHE A 252 57.71 33.83 -22.39
N LYS A 253 58.22 35.06 -22.36
CA LYS A 253 57.41 36.26 -22.05
C LYS A 253 56.27 36.47 -23.05
N LYS A 254 56.54 36.32 -24.35
CA LYS A 254 55.49 36.41 -25.38
C LYS A 254 54.43 35.32 -25.20
N MET A 255 54.86 34.09 -24.94
CA MET A 255 53.92 32.99 -24.68
C MET A 255 53.08 33.31 -23.46
N GLU A 256 53.68 33.74 -22.35
CA GLU A 256 52.97 34.09 -21.12
C GLU A 256 51.90 35.18 -21.37
N GLU A 257 52.22 36.21 -22.16
CA GLU A 257 51.27 37.24 -22.60
C GLU A 257 50.13 36.67 -23.48
N GLU A 258 50.41 35.70 -24.34
CA GLU A 258 49.35 35.02 -25.12
C GLU A 258 48.46 34.15 -24.23
N TRP A 259 49.03 33.43 -23.26
CA TRP A 259 48.29 32.59 -22.33
C TRP A 259 47.40 33.44 -21.39
N THR A 260 47.89 34.57 -20.90
CA THR A 260 47.09 35.50 -20.09
C THR A 260 45.93 36.07 -20.90
N LYS A 261 46.17 36.50 -22.14
CA LYS A 261 45.11 36.99 -23.01
C LYS A 261 44.04 35.93 -23.31
N ARG A 262 44.45 34.68 -23.63
CA ARG A 262 43.50 33.57 -23.84
C ARG A 262 42.68 33.28 -22.58
N LYS A 263 43.29 33.41 -21.40
CA LYS A 263 42.60 33.25 -20.12
C LYS A 263 41.56 34.35 -19.91
N GLU A 264 41.92 35.61 -20.13
CA GLU A 264 41.01 36.76 -20.02
C GLU A 264 39.83 36.66 -21.02
N GLU A 265 40.07 36.14 -22.24
CA GLU A 265 39.02 35.89 -23.23
C GLU A 265 38.09 34.72 -22.85
N ALA A 266 38.61 33.70 -22.15
CA ALA A 266 37.85 32.51 -21.77
C ALA A 266 37.06 32.67 -20.46
N GLU A 267 37.55 33.46 -19.51
CA GLU A 267 36.90 33.72 -18.21
C GLU A 267 35.42 34.12 -18.30
N PRO A 268 34.99 35.09 -19.14
CA PRO A 268 33.58 35.45 -19.24
C PRO A 268 32.72 34.32 -19.83
N ALA A 269 33.26 33.49 -20.71
CA ALA A 269 32.54 32.34 -21.27
C ALA A 269 32.33 31.26 -20.19
N VAL A 270 33.33 31.00 -19.35
CA VAL A 270 33.22 30.08 -18.21
C VAL A 270 32.17 30.57 -17.22
N ILE A 271 32.22 31.85 -16.84
CA ILE A 271 31.22 32.46 -15.94
C ILE A 271 29.81 32.35 -16.54
N GLY A 272 29.64 32.60 -17.83
CA GLY A 272 28.34 32.46 -18.51
C GLY A 272 27.82 31.02 -18.53
N LEU A 273 28.70 30.03 -18.71
CA LEU A 273 28.33 28.61 -18.61
C LEU A 273 27.93 28.21 -17.20
N GLU A 274 28.61 28.76 -16.19
CA GLU A 274 28.34 28.50 -14.78
C GLU A 274 26.99 29.09 -14.35
N GLN A 275 26.68 30.33 -14.75
CA GLN A 275 25.37 30.94 -14.59
C GLN A 275 24.27 30.14 -15.29
N ARG A 276 24.52 29.64 -16.51
CA ARG A 276 23.57 28.81 -17.24
C ARG A 276 23.34 27.46 -16.56
N LYS A 277 24.38 26.85 -16.00
CA LYS A 277 24.29 25.63 -15.20
C LYS A 277 23.41 25.85 -13.96
N GLU A 278 23.60 26.97 -13.25
CA GLU A 278 22.78 27.34 -12.10
C GLU A 278 21.30 27.58 -12.49
N ALA A 279 21.05 28.29 -13.59
CA ALA A 279 19.70 28.50 -14.12
C ALA A 279 19.00 27.18 -14.46
N LEU A 280 19.68 26.26 -15.15
CA LEU A 280 19.15 24.93 -15.46
C LEU A 280 18.91 24.09 -14.21
N ALA A 281 19.77 24.20 -13.19
CA ALA A 281 19.57 23.52 -11.92
C ALA A 281 18.32 24.06 -11.19
N ALA A 282 18.09 25.38 -11.24
CA ALA A 282 16.88 26.01 -10.69
C ALA A 282 15.62 25.54 -11.43
N GLU A 283 15.60 25.55 -12.77
CA GLU A 283 14.48 25.05 -13.59
C GLU A 283 14.19 23.57 -13.33
N THR A 284 15.25 22.75 -13.17
CA THR A 284 15.10 21.33 -12.85
C THR A 284 14.49 21.15 -11.46
N SER A 285 14.89 21.97 -10.48
CA SER A 285 14.33 21.94 -9.13
C SER A 285 12.86 22.36 -9.10
N GLU A 286 12.48 23.35 -9.91
CA GLU A 286 11.10 23.79 -10.06
C GLU A 286 10.24 22.73 -10.75
N SER A 287 10.75 22.12 -11.82
CA SER A 287 10.09 21.00 -12.51
C SER A 287 9.85 19.82 -11.55
N LYS A 288 10.83 19.50 -10.69
CA LYS A 288 10.66 18.46 -9.64
C LYS A 288 9.57 18.83 -8.63
N ARG A 289 9.47 20.10 -8.22
CA ARG A 289 8.39 20.58 -7.34
C ARG A 289 7.03 20.45 -8.03
N GLN A 290 6.92 20.87 -9.29
CA GLN A 290 5.69 20.74 -10.06
C GLN A 290 5.26 19.27 -10.21
N LEU A 291 6.20 18.36 -10.50
CA LEU A 291 5.92 16.92 -10.54
C LEU A 291 5.47 16.36 -9.20
N SER A 292 6.04 16.84 -8.08
CA SER A 292 5.59 16.46 -6.73
C SER A 292 4.13 16.85 -6.50
N VAL A 293 3.75 18.08 -6.85
CA VAL A 293 2.37 18.57 -6.71
C VAL A 293 1.40 17.78 -7.61
N ILE A 294 1.81 17.45 -8.84
CA ILE A 294 1.00 16.63 -9.75
C ILE A 294 0.78 15.23 -9.16
N ASN A 295 1.83 14.60 -8.62
CA ASN A 295 1.72 13.28 -8.02
C ASN A 295 0.82 13.27 -6.77
N GLU A 296 0.91 14.31 -5.95
CA GLU A 296 0.07 14.48 -4.77
C GLU A 296 -1.41 14.66 -5.16
N ASN A 297 -1.68 15.52 -6.15
CA ASN A 297 -3.03 15.68 -6.72
C ASN A 297 -3.57 14.37 -7.34
N TYR A 298 -2.72 13.60 -8.02
CA TYR A 298 -3.10 12.30 -8.56
C TYR A 298 -3.46 11.30 -7.45
N ALA A 299 -2.67 11.27 -6.36
CA ALA A 299 -2.96 10.43 -5.20
C ALA A 299 -4.29 10.82 -4.54
N GLU A 300 -4.57 12.11 -4.38
CA GLU A 300 -5.87 12.59 -3.88
C GLU A 300 -7.04 12.19 -4.78
N MET A 301 -6.89 12.32 -6.09
CA MET A 301 -7.91 11.93 -7.06
C MET A 301 -8.14 10.41 -7.08
N SER A 302 -7.07 9.62 -6.92
CA SER A 302 -7.17 8.16 -6.77
C SER A 302 -7.94 7.80 -5.50
N ALA A 303 -7.63 8.44 -4.37
CA ALA A 303 -8.34 8.21 -3.12
C ALA A 303 -9.84 8.60 -3.22
N LYS A 304 -10.16 9.70 -3.91
CA LYS A 304 -11.56 10.08 -4.20
C LYS A 304 -12.26 9.04 -5.07
N LYS A 305 -11.58 8.52 -6.09
CA LYS A 305 -12.11 7.44 -6.95
C LYS A 305 -12.40 6.18 -6.13
N ASP A 306 -11.46 5.77 -5.28
CA ASP A 306 -11.64 4.58 -4.42
C ASP A 306 -12.82 4.76 -3.46
N LYS A 307 -12.97 5.96 -2.88
CA LYS A 307 -14.13 6.31 -2.05
C LYS A 307 -15.45 6.18 -2.82
N ILE A 308 -15.52 6.73 -4.05
CA ILE A 308 -16.71 6.63 -4.91
C ILE A 308 -17.05 5.16 -5.23
N VAL A 309 -16.04 4.33 -5.52
CA VAL A 309 -16.23 2.90 -5.76
C VAL A 309 -16.82 2.21 -4.54
N VAL A 310 -16.28 2.47 -3.34
CA VAL A 310 -16.82 1.91 -2.09
C VAL A 310 -18.27 2.36 -1.85
N GLU A 311 -18.58 3.64 -2.03
CA GLU A 311 -19.95 4.16 -1.90
C GLU A 311 -20.91 3.52 -2.93
N SER A 312 -20.47 3.32 -4.18
CA SER A 312 -21.28 2.64 -5.21
C SER A 312 -21.60 1.18 -4.87
N ILE A 313 -20.65 0.47 -4.27
CA ILE A 313 -20.84 -0.93 -3.83
C ILE A 313 -21.82 -0.95 -2.65
N ALA A 314 -21.68 -0.02 -1.70
CA ALA A 314 -22.61 0.11 -0.57
C ALA A 314 -24.04 0.42 -1.04
N LEU A 315 -24.21 1.36 -1.98
CA LEU A 315 -25.51 1.69 -2.57
C LEU A 315 -26.12 0.49 -3.31
N SER A 316 -25.31 -0.29 -4.00
CA SER A 316 -25.77 -1.49 -4.70
C SER A 316 -26.23 -2.58 -3.73
N ARG A 317 -25.54 -2.76 -2.60
CA ARG A 317 -25.98 -3.67 -1.52
C ARG A 317 -27.29 -3.20 -0.89
N TYR A 318 -27.38 -1.91 -0.54
CA TYR A 318 -28.60 -1.32 0.03
C TYR A 318 -29.80 -1.46 -0.93
N ASN A 319 -29.60 -1.21 -2.22
CA ASN A 319 -30.65 -1.41 -3.23
C ASN A 319 -31.08 -2.87 -3.36
N LYS A 320 -30.15 -3.82 -3.18
CA LYS A 320 -30.47 -5.25 -3.18
C LYS A 320 -31.33 -5.61 -1.96
N GLU A 321 -30.96 -5.16 -0.77
CA GLU A 321 -31.73 -5.38 0.47
C GLU A 321 -33.14 -4.79 0.36
N LEU A 322 -33.26 -3.55 -0.16
CA LEU A 322 -34.55 -2.92 -0.46
C LEU A 322 -35.40 -3.72 -1.46
N SER A 323 -34.76 -4.32 -2.47
CA SER A 323 -35.46 -5.17 -3.43
C SER A 323 -36.00 -6.44 -2.77
N GLU A 324 -35.21 -7.07 -1.90
CA GLU A 324 -35.62 -8.26 -1.16
C GLU A 324 -36.76 -7.95 -0.16
N GLU A 325 -36.71 -6.79 0.51
CA GLU A 325 -37.80 -6.34 1.38
C GLU A 325 -39.09 -6.04 0.59
N ARG A 326 -38.97 -5.40 -0.57
CA ARG A 326 -40.12 -5.16 -1.46
C ARG A 326 -40.75 -6.46 -1.94
N GLU A 327 -39.95 -7.47 -2.27
CA GLU A 327 -40.44 -8.78 -2.66
C GLU A 327 -41.19 -9.47 -1.51
N LYS A 328 -40.64 -9.42 -0.29
CA LYS A 328 -41.33 -9.93 0.91
C LYS A 328 -42.67 -9.25 1.14
N LEU A 329 -42.70 -7.91 1.12
CA LEU A 329 -43.93 -7.15 1.28
C LEU A 329 -44.94 -7.45 0.17
N SER A 330 -44.47 -7.61 -1.08
CA SER A 330 -45.34 -8.00 -2.19
C SER A 330 -45.96 -9.38 -1.98
N ASN A 331 -45.20 -10.34 -1.45
CA ASN A 331 -45.71 -11.67 -1.13
C ASN A 331 -46.74 -11.63 0.01
N GLU A 332 -46.47 -10.87 1.07
CA GLU A 332 -47.43 -10.67 2.18
C GLU A 332 -48.73 -10.02 1.69
N ILE A 333 -48.66 -9.04 0.79
CA ILE A 333 -49.85 -8.42 0.19
C ILE A 333 -50.65 -9.47 -0.60
N ASN A 334 -49.99 -10.27 -1.43
CA ASN A 334 -50.67 -11.32 -2.20
C ASN A 334 -51.36 -12.36 -1.30
N GLU A 335 -50.72 -12.76 -0.20
CA GLU A 335 -51.33 -13.65 0.80
C GLU A 335 -52.55 -13.02 1.47
N MET A 336 -52.46 -11.74 1.85
CA MET A 336 -53.59 -11.00 2.42
C MET A 336 -54.75 -10.84 1.41
N GLU A 337 -54.45 -10.59 0.13
CA GLU A 337 -55.45 -10.52 -0.92
C GLU A 337 -56.15 -11.87 -1.12
N GLY A 338 -55.39 -12.98 -1.15
CA GLY A 338 -55.97 -14.32 -1.21
C GLY A 338 -56.85 -14.64 0.00
N GLY A 339 -56.42 -14.25 1.21
CA GLY A 339 -57.23 -14.39 2.43
C GLY A 339 -58.51 -13.56 2.40
N LYS A 340 -58.44 -12.33 1.87
CA LYS A 340 -59.62 -11.47 1.66
C LYS A 340 -60.60 -12.09 0.66
N GLU A 341 -60.11 -12.64 -0.45
CA GLU A 341 -60.96 -13.31 -1.44
C GLU A 341 -61.67 -14.53 -0.85
N ALA A 342 -60.96 -15.35 -0.06
CA ALA A 342 -61.54 -16.50 0.62
C ALA A 342 -62.64 -16.08 1.62
N LEU A 343 -62.37 -15.07 2.46
CA LEU A 343 -63.37 -14.52 3.38
C LEU A 343 -64.58 -13.94 2.65
N ASN A 344 -64.35 -13.25 1.52
CA ASN A 344 -65.44 -12.70 0.73
C ASN A 344 -66.32 -13.81 0.13
N TYR A 345 -65.70 -14.90 -0.34
CA TYR A 345 -66.43 -16.10 -0.78
C TYR A 345 -67.27 -16.69 0.36
N GLU A 346 -66.69 -16.90 1.55
CA GLU A 346 -67.44 -17.37 2.71
C GLU A 346 -68.64 -16.46 3.03
N LEU A 347 -68.43 -15.14 3.04
CA LEU A 347 -69.48 -14.15 3.28
C LEU A 347 -70.63 -14.27 2.27
N THR A 348 -70.31 -14.40 0.98
CA THR A 348 -71.33 -14.61 -0.07
C THR A 348 -72.11 -15.90 0.14
N THR A 349 -71.44 -17.00 0.49
CA THR A 349 -72.13 -18.28 0.77
C THR A 349 -73.00 -18.21 2.03
N MET A 350 -72.60 -17.41 3.03
CA MET A 350 -73.41 -17.16 4.22
C MET A 350 -74.63 -16.32 3.89
N ASP A 351 -74.49 -15.28 3.07
CA ASP A 351 -75.59 -14.45 2.61
C ASP A 351 -76.60 -15.27 1.79
N GLU A 352 -76.14 -16.15 0.90
CA GLU A 352 -77.01 -17.09 0.17
C GLU A 352 -77.77 -18.05 1.10
N LYS A 353 -77.11 -18.59 2.13
CA LYS A 353 -77.80 -19.42 3.15
C LYS A 353 -78.81 -18.61 3.94
N ARG A 354 -78.51 -17.34 4.22
CA ARG A 354 -79.39 -16.45 4.96
C ARG A 354 -80.62 -16.09 4.14
N THR A 355 -80.47 -15.78 2.85
CA THR A 355 -81.61 -15.53 1.94
C THR A 355 -82.46 -16.78 1.80
N TRP A 356 -81.86 -17.95 1.62
CA TRP A 356 -82.59 -19.23 1.58
C TRP A 356 -83.39 -19.48 2.87
N ASN A 357 -82.79 -19.25 4.05
CA ASN A 357 -83.49 -19.39 5.32
C ASN A 357 -84.66 -18.40 5.46
N ILE A 358 -84.51 -17.16 4.98
CA ILE A 358 -85.59 -16.16 4.98
C ILE A 358 -86.72 -16.61 4.06
N GLU A 359 -86.42 -17.07 2.85
CA GLU A 359 -87.42 -17.58 1.91
C GLU A 359 -88.17 -18.80 2.47
N GLU A 360 -87.45 -19.74 3.08
CA GLU A 360 -88.07 -20.91 3.71
C GLU A 360 -88.92 -20.52 4.93
N GLN A 361 -88.48 -19.54 5.74
CA GLN A 361 -89.30 -18.97 6.81
C GLN A 361 -90.58 -18.35 6.27
N SER A 362 -90.50 -17.50 5.24
CA SER A 362 -91.69 -16.91 4.60
C SER A 362 -92.63 -17.97 4.03
N ARG A 363 -92.08 -19.06 3.47
CA ARG A 363 -92.88 -20.21 2.98
C ARG A 363 -93.59 -20.94 4.11
N ILE A 364 -92.93 -21.13 5.25
CA ILE A 364 -93.53 -21.73 6.45
C ILE A 364 -94.62 -20.82 7.01
N GLU A 365 -94.36 -19.51 7.13
CA GLU A 365 -95.33 -18.51 7.58
C GLU A 365 -96.58 -18.49 6.69
N GLN A 366 -96.40 -18.54 5.37
CA GLN A 366 -97.52 -18.61 4.42
C GLN A 366 -98.35 -19.89 4.63
N LYS A 367 -97.71 -21.05 4.81
CA LYS A 367 -98.41 -22.30 5.16
C LYS A 367 -99.13 -22.23 6.50
N ILE A 368 -98.58 -21.54 7.50
CA ILE A 368 -99.25 -21.33 8.80
C ILE A 368 -100.51 -20.50 8.61
N VAL A 369 -100.47 -19.44 7.79
CA VAL A 369 -101.64 -18.61 7.46
C VAL A 369 -102.70 -19.44 6.74
N GLU A 370 -102.33 -20.17 5.69
CA GLU A 370 -103.25 -21.06 4.96
C GLU A 370 -103.92 -22.08 5.89
N ARG A 371 -103.14 -22.75 6.76
CA ARG A 371 -103.68 -23.68 7.76
C ARG A 371 -104.56 -22.98 8.79
N GLY A 372 -104.23 -21.75 9.18
CA GLY A 372 -105.05 -20.93 10.07
C GLY A 372 -106.41 -20.59 9.46
N ASP A 373 -106.43 -20.27 8.16
CA ASP A 373 -107.66 -20.01 7.40
C ASP A 373 -108.52 -21.26 7.27
N GLU A 374 -107.92 -22.42 6.95
CA GLU A 374 -108.59 -23.73 6.94
C GLU A 374 -109.21 -24.05 8.30
N LEU A 375 -108.48 -23.82 9.40
CA LEU A 375 -108.95 -24.08 10.75
C LEU A 375 -110.09 -23.12 11.14
N SER A 376 -110.03 -21.85 10.71
CA SER A 376 -111.11 -20.90 10.89
C SER A 376 -112.37 -21.28 10.11
N MET A 377 -112.23 -21.78 8.88
CA MET A 377 -113.33 -22.33 8.09
C MET A 377 -113.96 -23.53 8.79
N ALA A 378 -113.15 -24.50 9.23
CA ALA A 378 -113.61 -25.67 9.96
C ALA A 378 -114.30 -25.30 11.29
N ASP A 379 -113.81 -24.28 12.00
CA ASP A 379 -114.46 -23.77 13.21
C ASP A 379 -115.83 -23.14 12.90
N ARG A 380 -115.98 -22.42 11.78
CA ARG A 380 -117.30 -21.90 11.35
C ARG A 380 -118.26 -23.03 11.02
N GLU A 381 -117.82 -24.02 10.26
CA GLU A 381 -118.61 -25.21 9.94
C GLU A 381 -119.03 -25.97 11.21
N LEU A 382 -118.11 -26.12 12.17
CA LEU A 382 -118.41 -26.73 13.47
C LEU A 382 -119.44 -25.92 14.27
N GLN A 383 -119.36 -24.58 14.26
CA GLN A 383 -120.34 -23.72 14.92
C GLN A 383 -121.71 -23.80 14.27
N GLU A 384 -121.78 -23.88 12.93
CA GLU A 384 -123.02 -24.09 12.20
C GLU A 384 -123.63 -25.47 12.49
N ALA A 385 -122.80 -26.53 12.47
CA ALA A 385 -123.23 -27.87 12.85
C ALA A 385 -123.75 -27.92 14.30
N LYS A 386 -123.09 -27.25 15.25
CA LYS A 386 -123.56 -27.12 16.63
C LYS A 386 -124.92 -26.40 16.72
N LYS A 387 -125.14 -25.35 15.94
CA LYS A 387 -126.44 -24.66 15.88
C LYS A 387 -127.54 -25.57 15.35
N LEU A 388 -127.26 -26.33 14.30
CA LEU A 388 -128.16 -27.35 13.74
C LEU A 388 -128.52 -28.41 14.77
N VAL A 389 -127.52 -29.01 15.43
CA VAL A 389 -127.74 -30.02 16.47
C VAL A 389 -128.54 -29.46 17.64
N ASN A 390 -128.29 -28.20 18.05
CA ASN A 390 -129.09 -27.55 19.09
C ASN A 390 -130.54 -27.34 18.64
N ALA A 391 -130.77 -26.91 17.40
CA ALA A 391 -132.12 -26.73 16.85
C ALA A 391 -132.87 -28.08 16.77
N GLU A 392 -132.22 -29.13 16.29
CA GLU A 392 -132.78 -30.50 16.30
C GLU A 392 -133.07 -30.99 17.73
N SER A 393 -132.19 -30.67 18.69
CA SER A 393 -132.40 -31.02 20.10
C SER A 393 -133.59 -30.28 20.71
N GLU A 394 -133.82 -29.01 20.34
CA GLU A 394 -135.01 -28.25 20.74
C GLU A 394 -136.28 -28.81 20.09
N GLU A 395 -136.22 -29.20 18.82
CA GLU A 395 -137.34 -29.83 18.11
C GLU A 395 -137.70 -31.19 18.74
N ILE A 396 -136.71 -32.02 19.05
CA ILE A 396 -136.90 -33.26 19.81
C ILE A 396 -137.53 -32.97 21.17
N ARG A 397 -137.06 -31.95 21.89
CA ARG A 397 -137.63 -31.55 23.19
C ARG A 397 -139.10 -31.14 23.06
N GLY A 398 -139.45 -30.40 22.00
CA GLY A 398 -140.83 -30.05 21.67
C GLY A 398 -141.70 -31.26 21.34
N LEU A 399 -141.16 -32.22 20.58
CA LEU A 399 -141.85 -33.49 20.29
C LEU A 399 -142.07 -34.35 21.54
N VAL A 400 -141.09 -34.40 22.44
CA VAL A 400 -141.22 -35.10 23.74
C VAL A 400 -142.31 -34.45 24.59
N GLN A 401 -142.33 -33.12 24.71
CA GLN A 401 -143.40 -32.40 25.42
C GLN A 401 -144.77 -32.65 24.79
N ARG A 402 -144.87 -32.63 23.45
CA ARG A 402 -146.13 -32.95 22.75
C ARG A 402 -146.60 -34.39 23.02
N ARG A 403 -145.67 -35.34 23.09
CA ARG A 403 -145.96 -36.73 23.46
C ARG A 403 -146.49 -36.85 24.88
N GLU A 404 -145.92 -36.11 25.83
CA GLU A 404 -146.40 -36.07 27.22
C GLU A 404 -147.80 -35.47 27.34
N VAL A 405 -148.07 -34.37 26.61
CA VAL A 405 -149.42 -33.77 26.55
C VAL A 405 -150.42 -34.76 25.95
N LEU A 406 -150.09 -35.39 24.81
CA LEU A 406 -150.95 -36.39 24.19
C LEU A 406 -151.19 -37.61 25.09
N ALA A 407 -150.18 -38.04 25.85
CA ALA A 407 -150.35 -39.12 26.82
C ALA A 407 -151.34 -38.73 27.93
N GLY A 408 -151.29 -37.47 28.40
CA GLY A 408 -152.27 -36.93 29.35
C GLY A 408 -153.68 -36.85 28.77
N GLU A 409 -153.83 -36.40 27.52
CA GLU A 409 -155.12 -36.35 26.81
C GLU A 409 -155.72 -37.76 26.60
N ILE A 410 -154.88 -38.76 26.31
CA ILE A 410 -155.30 -40.16 26.19
C ILE A 410 -155.77 -40.70 27.55
N GLU A 411 -155.05 -40.42 28.64
CA GLU A 411 -155.48 -40.81 30.00
C GLU A 411 -156.82 -40.16 30.40
N GLU A 412 -157.06 -38.91 29.99
CA GLU A 412 -158.36 -38.25 30.18
C GLU A 412 -159.46 -38.90 29.34
N ALA A 413 -159.22 -39.16 28.06
CA ALA A 413 -160.18 -39.86 27.20
C ALA A 413 -160.49 -41.28 27.70
N GLU A 414 -159.50 -41.99 28.25
CA GLU A 414 -159.70 -43.30 28.88
C GLU A 414 -160.53 -43.20 30.17
N ARG A 415 -160.35 -42.14 30.97
CA ARG A 415 -161.22 -41.85 32.12
C ARG A 415 -162.66 -41.56 31.70
N GLU A 416 -162.85 -40.75 30.66
CA GLU A 416 -164.18 -40.45 30.12
C GLU A 416 -164.86 -41.70 29.54
N LEU A 417 -164.13 -42.55 28.83
CA LEU A 417 -164.63 -43.84 28.34
C LEU A 417 -165.00 -44.80 29.46
N LYS A 418 -164.26 -44.79 30.58
CA LYS A 418 -164.59 -45.58 31.77
C LYS A 418 -165.89 -45.10 32.41
N LEU A 419 -166.06 -43.80 32.57
CA LEU A 419 -167.30 -43.18 33.05
C LEU A 419 -168.50 -43.48 32.13
N ALA A 420 -168.29 -43.44 30.81
CA ALA A 420 -169.31 -43.80 29.83
C ALA A 420 -169.70 -45.28 29.89
N ARG A 421 -168.75 -46.18 30.19
CA ARG A 421 -169.02 -47.62 30.39
C ARG A 421 -169.80 -47.88 31.68
N GLU A 422 -169.45 -47.21 32.77
CA GLU A 422 -170.19 -47.31 34.04
C GLU A 422 -171.65 -46.83 33.87
N ASN A 423 -171.87 -45.72 33.15
CA ASN A 423 -173.21 -45.25 32.81
C ASN A 423 -174.00 -46.22 31.90
N LEU A 424 -173.32 -46.92 30.98
CA LEU A 424 -173.93 -47.91 30.10
C LEU A 424 -174.39 -49.16 30.87
N ASP A 425 -173.62 -49.58 31.88
CA ASP A 425 -173.94 -50.74 32.71
C ASP A 425 -175.10 -50.43 33.68
N GLU A 426 -175.23 -49.21 34.19
CA GLU A 426 -176.42 -48.76 34.93
C GLU A 426 -177.70 -48.74 34.06
N LEU A 427 -177.59 -48.33 32.79
CA LEU A 427 -178.71 -48.35 31.83
C LEU A 427 -179.14 -49.77 31.43
N LYS A 428 -178.23 -50.75 31.42
CA LYS A 428 -178.58 -52.16 31.22
C LYS A 428 -179.27 -52.77 32.44
N ALA A 429 -178.82 -52.42 33.65
CA ALA A 429 -179.45 -52.90 34.89
C ALA A 429 -180.89 -52.38 35.06
N THR A 430 -181.20 -51.17 34.59
CA THR A 430 -182.57 -50.63 34.59
C THR A 430 -183.45 -51.24 33.51
N LYS A 431 -182.91 -51.54 32.32
CA LYS A 431 -183.62 -52.24 31.25
C LYS A 431 -184.03 -53.66 31.65
N ASP A 432 -183.15 -54.40 32.31
CA ASP A 432 -183.42 -55.79 32.73
C ASP A 432 -184.47 -55.85 33.86
N LYS A 433 -184.65 -54.77 34.63
CA LYS A 433 -185.68 -54.66 35.67
C LYS A 433 -187.08 -54.38 35.11
N VAL A 434 -187.19 -53.62 34.03
CA VAL A 434 -188.48 -53.28 33.38
C VAL A 434 -189.03 -54.43 32.52
N ALA A 435 -188.17 -55.30 31.99
CA ALA A 435 -188.59 -56.43 31.18
C ALA A 435 -189.20 -57.60 31.98
N ILE A 436 -188.97 -57.67 33.30
CA ILE A 436 -189.46 -58.77 34.15
C ILE A 436 -190.84 -58.47 34.77
N GLU A 437 -191.25 -57.21 34.87
CA GLU A 437 -192.54 -56.82 35.49
C GLU A 437 -193.74 -56.79 34.53
N SER A 438 -193.57 -56.98 33.22
CA SER A 438 -194.68 -56.99 32.24
C SER A 438 -195.18 -58.37 31.83
N LEU A 439 -194.84 -59.44 32.58
CA LEU A 439 -195.27 -60.83 32.35
C LEU A 439 -196.12 -61.42 33.51
N ALA A 440 -196.69 -60.57 34.36
CA ALA A 440 -197.72 -60.89 35.35
C ALA A 440 -198.88 -59.88 35.21
#